data_AF-A0A8C5IH22-F1
#
_entry.id   AF-A0A8C5IH22-F1
#
_cell.length_a   1.000
_cell.length_b   1.000
_cell.length_c   1.000
_cell.angle_alpha   90.00
_cell.angle_beta   90.00
_cell.angle_gamma   90.00
#
_symmetry.space_group_name_H-M   'P 1'
#
loop_
_entity.id
_entity.type
_entity.pdbx_description
1 polymer ?
#
loop_
_entity_poly.entity_id
_entity_poly.type
_entity_poly.pdbx_seq_one_letter_code
_entity_poly.pdbx_strand_id
1 'polypeptide(L)'
;MVAATRAQIAAHLRRSEEQTQRIRDDREDAQQKLQKLRSQISGAGATAHTHLVTLCSQCAATLKVLQQLVEKAQRLLRLAELCRRLETEEEKVLPFYPSSLGELEQQKARLVLEETASEPLARVMKDYIGLERFWQRFNKAKLEEKGLEKARAALAARNQELRRLLQQYLAGATIHQKVPKDPHPLLATEQKPHPQK
;
A
#
# COMPACT_ATOMS: atom_id res chain seq x y z
N MET A 1 57.24 -90.69 19.53
CA MET A 1 57.65 -89.28 19.33
C MET A 1 57.06 -88.65 18.05
N VAL A 2 57.12 -89.29 16.88
CA VAL A 2 56.65 -88.70 15.61
C VAL A 2 55.14 -88.40 15.55
N ALA A 3 54.28 -89.20 16.20
CA ALA A 3 52.83 -88.98 16.19
C ALA A 3 52.38 -87.76 17.02
N ALA A 4 53.05 -87.49 18.14
CA ALA A 4 52.71 -86.39 19.05
C ALA A 4 53.05 -85.02 18.45
N THR A 5 54.20 -84.90 17.78
CA THR A 5 54.59 -83.68 17.05
C THR A 5 53.65 -83.42 15.88
N ARG A 6 53.21 -84.46 15.17
CA ARG A 6 52.23 -84.37 14.08
C ARG A 6 50.87 -83.83 14.56
N ALA A 7 50.41 -84.29 15.73
CA ALA A 7 49.18 -83.80 16.35
C ALA A 7 49.29 -82.33 16.82
N GLN A 8 50.43 -81.93 17.38
CA GLN A 8 50.69 -80.53 17.74
C GLN A 8 50.70 -79.60 16.51
N ILE A 9 51.33 -80.02 15.42
CA ILE A 9 51.35 -79.25 14.16
C ILE A 9 49.92 -79.11 13.60
N ALA A 10 49.13 -80.18 13.59
CA ALA A 10 47.74 -80.12 13.13
C ALA A 10 46.86 -79.22 14.01
N ALA A 11 47.07 -79.23 15.34
CA ALA A 11 46.37 -78.34 16.27
C ALA A 11 46.76 -76.87 16.07
N HIS A 12 48.05 -76.58 15.82
CA HIS A 12 48.52 -75.24 15.50
C HIS A 12 47.97 -74.72 14.16
N LEU A 13 47.92 -75.58 13.14
CA LEU A 13 47.33 -75.26 11.84
C LEU A 13 45.86 -74.87 11.99
N ARG A 14 45.06 -75.71 12.65
CA ARG A 14 43.64 -75.42 12.92
C ARG A 14 43.44 -74.12 13.69
N ARG A 15 44.22 -73.91 14.75
CA ARG A 15 44.14 -72.67 15.55
C ARG A 15 44.53 -71.43 14.72
N SER A 16 45.50 -71.56 13.81
CA SER A 16 45.87 -70.48 12.90
C SER A 16 44.79 -70.20 11.83
N GLU A 17 44.14 -71.23 11.32
CA GLU A 17 43.03 -71.13 10.37
C GLU A 17 41.82 -70.46 11.02
N GLU A 18 41.42 -70.92 12.22
CA GLU A 18 40.35 -70.31 13.01
C GLU A 18 40.62 -68.85 13.32
N GLN A 19 41.87 -68.50 13.69
CA GLN A 19 42.24 -67.12 13.97
C GLN A 19 42.24 -66.25 12.70
N THR A 20 42.68 -66.80 11.57
CA THR A 20 42.64 -66.10 10.27
C THR A 20 41.19 -65.88 9.84
N GLN A 21 40.29 -66.85 10.09
CA GLN A 21 38.88 -66.73 9.79
C GLN A 21 38.22 -65.64 10.64
N ARG A 22 38.46 -65.63 11.96
CA ARG A 22 37.94 -64.57 12.85
C ARG A 22 38.37 -63.18 12.41
N ILE A 23 39.64 -63.00 12.04
CA ILE A 23 40.15 -61.71 11.56
C ILE A 23 39.47 -61.29 10.24
N ARG A 24 39.13 -62.24 9.36
CA ARG A 24 38.39 -61.97 8.13
C ARG A 24 36.96 -61.54 8.44
N ASP A 25 36.27 -62.27 9.31
CA ASP A 25 34.90 -61.97 9.71
C ASP A 25 34.83 -60.58 10.38
N ASP A 26 35.73 -60.28 11.32
CA ASP A 26 35.83 -58.95 11.97
C ASP A 26 36.12 -57.82 10.97
N ARG A 27 36.97 -58.08 9.97
CA ARG A 27 37.27 -57.13 8.90
C ARG A 27 36.02 -56.88 8.05
N GLU A 28 35.29 -57.92 7.65
CA GLU A 28 34.08 -57.78 6.85
C GLU A 28 33.00 -56.99 7.61
N ASP A 29 32.80 -57.29 8.88
CA ASP A 29 31.88 -56.55 9.77
C ASP A 29 32.28 -55.06 9.88
N ALA A 30 33.57 -54.78 10.07
CA ALA A 30 34.07 -53.41 10.11
C ALA A 30 33.87 -52.69 8.76
N GLN A 31 34.10 -53.38 7.63
CA GLN A 31 33.88 -52.83 6.29
C GLN A 31 32.41 -52.51 6.05
N GLN A 32 31.47 -53.38 6.46
CA GLN A 32 30.02 -53.13 6.34
C GLN A 32 29.59 -51.92 7.18
N LYS A 33 30.05 -51.83 8.44
CA LYS A 33 29.78 -50.68 9.31
C LYS A 33 30.29 -49.38 8.71
N LEU A 34 31.50 -49.39 8.14
CA LEU A 34 32.11 -48.21 7.51
C LEU A 34 31.34 -47.80 6.25
N GLN A 35 30.92 -48.75 5.41
CA GLN A 35 30.06 -48.47 4.25
C GLN A 35 28.73 -47.84 4.66
N LYS A 36 28.09 -48.37 5.71
CA LYS A 36 26.84 -47.82 6.25
C LYS A 36 27.03 -46.38 6.74
N LEU A 37 28.07 -46.11 7.53
CA LEU A 37 28.39 -44.76 7.99
C LEU A 37 28.68 -43.81 6.82
N ARG A 38 29.41 -44.27 5.79
CA ARG A 38 29.70 -43.47 4.61
C ARG A 38 28.43 -43.11 3.83
N SER A 39 27.49 -44.05 3.68
CA SER A 39 26.18 -43.75 3.07
C SER A 39 25.35 -42.77 3.92
N GLN A 40 25.40 -42.88 5.24
CA GLN A 40 24.69 -41.97 6.14
C GLN A 40 25.27 -40.55 6.05
N ILE A 41 26.59 -40.40 6.05
CA ILE A 41 27.26 -39.10 5.90
C ILE A 41 26.94 -38.50 4.52
N SER A 42 26.99 -39.29 3.46
CA SER A 42 26.63 -38.81 2.11
C SER A 42 25.16 -38.39 2.04
N GLY A 43 24.26 -39.17 2.64
CA GLY A 43 22.83 -38.86 2.71
C GLY A 43 22.56 -37.58 3.50
N ALA A 44 23.16 -37.44 4.68
CA ALA A 44 23.06 -36.24 5.51
C ALA A 44 23.65 -35.00 4.82
N GLY A 45 24.76 -35.17 4.09
CA GLY A 45 25.35 -34.10 3.28
C GLY A 45 24.41 -33.65 2.15
N ALA A 46 23.79 -34.60 1.45
CA ALA A 46 22.83 -34.28 0.39
C ALA A 46 21.59 -33.58 0.93
N THR A 47 21.00 -34.06 2.04
CA THR A 47 19.83 -33.41 2.64
C THR A 47 20.16 -32.00 3.15
N ALA A 48 21.28 -31.82 3.86
CA ALA A 48 21.73 -30.51 4.30
C ALA A 48 21.94 -29.55 3.12
N HIS A 49 22.54 -30.03 2.02
CA HIS A 49 22.70 -29.23 0.81
C HIS A 49 21.36 -28.79 0.22
N THR A 50 20.40 -29.71 0.08
CA THR A 50 19.06 -29.36 -0.45
C THR A 50 18.34 -28.35 0.44
N HIS A 51 18.46 -28.49 1.77
CA HIS A 51 17.88 -27.54 2.72
C HIS A 51 18.52 -26.16 2.61
N LEU A 52 19.85 -26.09 2.49
CA LEU A 52 20.55 -24.81 2.30
C LEU A 52 20.15 -24.12 1.01
N VAL A 53 20.10 -24.85 -0.11
CA VAL A 53 19.65 -24.29 -1.40
C VAL A 53 18.22 -23.76 -1.29
N THR A 54 17.32 -24.54 -0.69
CA THR A 54 15.93 -24.14 -0.47
C THR A 54 15.84 -22.88 0.39
N LEU A 55 16.54 -22.84 1.53
CA LEU A 55 16.56 -21.70 2.42
C LEU A 55 17.13 -20.45 1.72
N CYS A 56 18.26 -20.57 1.01
CA CYS A 56 18.84 -19.47 0.26
C CYS A 56 17.87 -18.91 -0.79
N SER A 57 17.17 -19.79 -1.52
CA SER A 57 16.18 -19.38 -2.51
C SER A 57 14.99 -18.65 -1.88
N GLN A 58 14.50 -19.14 -0.74
CA GLN A 58 13.40 -18.52 0.00
C GLN A 58 13.81 -17.16 0.57
N CYS A 59 15.00 -17.06 1.17
CA CYS A 59 15.56 -15.80 1.67
C CYS A 59 15.75 -14.78 0.55
N ALA A 60 16.23 -15.20 -0.62
CA ALA A 60 16.36 -14.30 -1.76
C ALA A 60 14.99 -13.78 -2.25
N ALA A 61 13.98 -14.67 -2.30
CA ALA A 61 12.63 -14.29 -2.69
C ALA A 61 11.97 -13.33 -1.69
N THR A 62 12.08 -13.60 -0.38
CA THR A 62 11.54 -12.72 0.66
C THR A 62 12.23 -11.37 0.67
N LEU A 63 13.55 -11.34 0.49
CA LEU A 63 14.32 -10.10 0.40
C LEU A 63 13.87 -9.24 -0.78
N LYS A 64 13.59 -9.84 -1.94
CA LYS A 64 13.05 -9.12 -3.11
C LYS A 64 11.67 -8.51 -2.83
N VAL A 65 10.78 -9.25 -2.17
CA VAL A 65 9.45 -8.74 -1.78
C VAL A 65 9.57 -7.58 -0.80
N LEU A 66 10.44 -7.70 0.20
CA LEU A 66 10.69 -6.64 1.17
C LEU A 66 11.26 -5.38 0.51
N GLN A 67 12.18 -5.53 -0.44
CA GLN A 67 12.70 -4.39 -1.23
C GLN A 67 11.58 -3.66 -1.98
N GLN A 68 10.69 -4.40 -2.65
CA GLN A 68 9.54 -3.80 -3.35
C GLN A 68 8.59 -3.06 -2.39
N LEU A 69 8.37 -3.60 -1.19
CA LEU A 69 7.57 -2.93 -0.16
C LEU A 69 8.23 -1.62 0.31
N VAL A 70 9.54 -1.61 0.50
CA VAL A 70 10.31 -0.41 0.86
C VAL A 70 10.21 0.64 -0.24
N GLU A 71 10.37 0.27 -1.51
CA GLU A 71 10.22 1.19 -2.65
C GLU A 71 8.82 1.82 -2.70
N LYS A 72 7.78 1.00 -2.49
CA LYS A 72 6.39 1.48 -2.43
C LYS A 72 6.18 2.45 -1.27
N ALA A 73 6.69 2.14 -0.09
CA ALA A 73 6.61 3.00 1.09
C ALA A 73 7.33 4.34 0.86
N GLN A 74 8.53 4.31 0.28
CA GLN A 74 9.28 5.52 -0.07
C GLN A 74 8.52 6.39 -1.09
N ARG A 75 7.87 5.77 -2.08
CA ARG A 75 7.03 6.51 -3.03
C ARG A 75 5.83 7.17 -2.34
N LEU A 76 5.17 6.47 -1.42
CA LEU A 76 4.07 7.04 -0.64
C LEU A 76 4.54 8.22 0.22
N LEU A 77 5.70 8.11 0.87
CA LEU A 77 6.27 9.20 1.66
C LEU A 77 6.58 10.43 0.80
N ARG A 78 7.23 10.24 -0.35
CA ARG A 78 7.51 11.34 -1.30
C ARG A 78 6.23 12.01 -1.80
N LEU A 79 5.19 11.24 -2.09
CA LEU A 79 3.89 11.80 -2.45
C LEU A 79 3.27 12.58 -1.29
N ALA A 80 3.34 12.06 -0.07
CA ALA A 80 2.86 12.77 1.12
C ALA A 80 3.61 14.10 1.34
N GLU A 81 4.93 14.13 1.14
CA GLU A 81 5.73 15.36 1.19
C GLU A 81 5.33 16.37 0.12
N LEU A 82 5.12 15.93 -1.11
CA LEU A 82 4.63 16.79 -2.20
C LEU A 82 3.24 17.36 -1.90
N CYS A 83 2.32 16.52 -1.43
CA CYS A 83 0.99 16.96 -1.01
C CYS A 83 1.06 17.97 0.14
N ARG A 84 1.91 17.72 1.15
CA ARG A 84 2.09 18.63 2.30
C ARG A 84 2.54 20.03 1.88
N ARG A 85 3.25 20.19 0.76
CA ARG A 85 3.62 21.52 0.23
C ARG A 85 2.42 22.32 -0.29
N LEU A 86 1.32 21.66 -0.63
CA LEU A 86 0.08 22.26 -1.14
C LEU A 86 -0.97 22.47 -0.05
N GLU A 87 -0.73 21.95 1.16
CA GLU A 87 -1.60 22.13 2.33
C GLU A 87 -1.45 23.54 2.92
N THR A 88 -2.52 24.05 3.51
CA THR A 88 -2.48 25.32 4.25
C THR A 88 -1.73 25.16 5.58
N GLU A 89 -1.25 26.27 6.16
CA GLU A 89 -0.57 26.21 7.46
C GLU A 89 -1.49 25.67 8.57
N GLU A 90 -2.79 25.99 8.52
CA GLU A 90 -3.79 25.45 9.43
C GLU A 90 -3.86 23.92 9.35
N GLU A 91 -3.88 23.34 8.15
CA GLU A 91 -3.90 21.88 7.95
C GLU A 91 -2.61 21.20 8.39
N LYS A 92 -1.47 21.91 8.30
CA LYS A 92 -0.18 21.39 8.75
C LYS A 92 -0.08 21.35 10.28
N VAL A 93 -0.68 22.32 10.96
CA VAL A 93 -0.67 22.45 12.43
C VAL A 93 -1.79 21.63 13.08
N LEU A 94 -2.99 21.63 12.49
CA LEU A 94 -4.15 20.89 12.96
C LEU A 94 -4.72 19.99 11.83
N PRO A 95 -4.06 18.85 11.53
CA PRO A 95 -4.44 17.98 10.41
C PRO A 95 -5.75 17.23 10.62
N PHE A 96 -6.25 17.15 11.86
CA PHE A 96 -7.41 16.34 12.22
C PHE A 96 -8.44 17.19 12.95
N TYR A 97 -9.67 17.14 12.46
CA TYR A 97 -10.80 17.82 13.06
C TYR A 97 -11.38 16.99 14.20
N PRO A 98 -11.93 17.64 15.23
CA PRO A 98 -12.75 16.94 16.21
C PRO A 98 -13.92 16.28 15.49
N SER A 99 -14.28 15.07 15.94
CA SER A 99 -15.45 14.39 15.42
C SER A 99 -16.69 15.25 15.68
N SER A 100 -17.52 15.40 14.65
CA SER A 100 -18.83 16.07 14.79
C SER A 100 -19.84 15.23 15.56
N LEU A 101 -19.53 13.95 15.81
CA LEU A 101 -20.38 13.03 16.56
C LEU A 101 -20.22 13.25 18.07
N GLY A 102 -21.33 13.18 18.81
CA GLY A 102 -21.30 13.16 20.28
C GLY A 102 -20.65 11.90 20.84
N GLU A 103 -20.25 11.90 22.11
CA GLU A 103 -19.55 10.75 22.75
C GLU A 103 -20.33 9.44 22.62
N LEU A 104 -21.65 9.50 22.80
CA LEU A 104 -22.54 8.34 22.74
C LEU A 104 -22.66 7.79 21.32
N GLU A 105 -22.63 8.66 20.31
CA GLU A 105 -22.65 8.26 18.89
C GLU A 105 -21.30 7.67 18.46
N GLN A 106 -20.19 8.22 18.97
CA GLN A 106 -18.87 7.65 18.74
C GLN A 106 -18.76 6.25 19.35
N GLN A 107 -19.29 6.04 20.55
CA GLN A 107 -19.34 4.71 21.18
C GLN A 107 -20.16 3.72 20.33
N LYS A 108 -21.34 4.14 19.85
CA LYS A 108 -22.15 3.32 18.93
C LYS A 108 -21.41 2.98 17.64
N ALA A 109 -20.74 3.95 17.03
CA ALA A 109 -19.96 3.72 15.81
C ALA A 109 -18.83 2.70 16.04
N ARG A 110 -18.14 2.76 17.18
CA ARG A 110 -17.11 1.77 17.55
C ARG A 110 -17.69 0.37 17.69
N LEU A 111 -18.82 0.22 18.38
CA LEU A 111 -19.49 -1.06 18.54
C LEU A 111 -19.87 -1.69 17.19
N VAL A 112 -20.40 -0.88 16.26
CA VAL A 112 -20.75 -1.33 14.90
C VAL A 112 -19.52 -1.78 14.10
N LEU A 113 -18.36 -1.15 14.30
CA LEU A 113 -17.11 -1.56 13.66
C LEU A 113 -16.57 -2.90 14.21
N GLU A 114 -16.79 -3.15 15.51
CA GLU A 114 -16.41 -4.39 16.19
C GLU A 114 -17.31 -5.57 15.79
N GLU A 115 -18.59 -5.31 15.50
CA GLU A 115 -19.54 -6.32 15.03
C GLU A 115 -19.08 -7.02 13.74
N THR A 116 -19.40 -8.30 13.61
CA THR A 116 -19.00 -9.10 12.44
C THR A 116 -19.76 -8.64 11.20
N ALA A 117 -19.02 -8.18 10.20
CA ALA A 117 -19.59 -7.68 8.96
C ALA A 117 -20.28 -8.81 8.18
N SER A 118 -21.62 -8.77 8.13
CA SER A 118 -22.44 -9.70 7.36
C SER A 118 -22.26 -9.47 5.85
N GLU A 119 -22.27 -8.20 5.43
CA GLU A 119 -22.21 -7.81 4.02
C GLU A 119 -20.78 -7.85 3.43
N PRO A 120 -20.63 -8.22 2.14
CA PRO A 120 -19.32 -8.25 1.47
C PRO A 120 -18.59 -6.90 1.49
N LEU A 121 -19.32 -5.79 1.27
CA LEU A 121 -18.75 -4.45 1.29
C LEU A 121 -18.22 -4.09 2.69
N ALA A 122 -18.99 -4.39 3.73
CA ALA A 122 -18.60 -4.13 5.11
C ALA A 122 -17.32 -4.89 5.50
N ARG A 123 -17.10 -6.11 4.97
CA ARG A 123 -15.85 -6.85 5.19
C ARG A 123 -14.64 -6.16 4.57
N VAL A 124 -14.76 -5.70 3.32
CA VAL A 124 -13.68 -4.97 2.63
C VAL A 124 -13.41 -3.64 3.34
N MET A 125 -14.46 -2.95 3.79
CA MET A 125 -14.30 -1.69 4.53
C MET A 125 -13.51 -1.85 5.83
N LYS A 126 -13.50 -3.03 6.46
CA LYS A 126 -12.67 -3.28 7.66
C LYS A 126 -11.19 -3.07 7.42
N ASP A 127 -10.70 -3.42 6.23
CA ASP A 127 -9.29 -3.25 5.86
C ASP A 127 -8.88 -1.76 5.77
N TYR A 128 -9.86 -0.85 5.69
CA TYR A 128 -9.65 0.59 5.53
C TYR A 128 -10.03 1.42 6.76
N ILE A 129 -10.40 0.82 7.89
CA ILE A 129 -10.75 1.53 9.13
C ILE A 129 -9.59 2.44 9.58
N GLY A 130 -8.33 2.01 9.40
CA GLY A 130 -7.16 2.82 9.72
C GLY A 130 -6.99 4.09 8.86
N LEU A 131 -7.74 4.24 7.77
CA LEU A 131 -7.65 5.37 6.83
C LEU A 131 -8.72 6.44 7.07
N GLU A 132 -9.54 6.36 8.13
CA GLU A 132 -10.59 7.36 8.43
C GLU A 132 -10.05 8.80 8.41
N ARG A 133 -8.92 9.04 9.05
CA ARG A 133 -8.28 10.37 9.11
C ARG A 133 -7.77 10.84 7.75
N PHE A 134 -7.31 9.92 6.91
CA PHE A 134 -6.92 10.25 5.54
C PHE A 134 -8.15 10.72 4.75
N TRP A 135 -9.25 9.97 4.84
CA TRP A 135 -10.50 10.31 4.15
C TRP A 135 -11.11 11.62 4.65
N GLN A 136 -11.02 11.93 5.94
CA GLN A 136 -11.43 13.23 6.48
C GLN A 136 -10.67 14.39 5.81
N ARG A 137 -9.33 14.30 5.74
CA ARG A 137 -8.49 15.33 5.11
C ARG A 137 -8.74 15.43 3.60
N PHE A 138 -8.86 14.28 2.93
CA PHE A 138 -9.16 14.23 1.50
C PHE A 138 -10.52 14.88 1.18
N ASN A 139 -11.56 14.53 1.94
CA ASN A 139 -12.90 15.06 1.73
C ASN A 139 -12.95 16.57 1.99
N LYS A 140 -12.24 17.07 3.01
CA LYS A 140 -12.09 18.51 3.23
C LYS A 140 -11.50 19.20 2.01
N ALA A 141 -10.33 18.77 1.54
CA ALA A 141 -9.68 19.37 0.38
C ALA A 141 -10.59 19.34 -0.87
N LYS A 142 -11.35 18.26 -1.06
CA LYS A 142 -12.31 18.14 -2.17
C LYS A 142 -13.47 19.11 -2.05
N LEU A 143 -14.00 19.33 -0.84
CA LEU A 143 -15.06 20.31 -0.60
C LEU A 143 -14.57 21.74 -0.85
N GLU A 144 -13.33 22.05 -0.42
CA GLU A 144 -12.69 23.33 -0.65
C GLU A 144 -12.46 23.60 -2.13
N GLU A 145 -11.97 22.61 -2.88
CA GLU A 145 -11.84 22.68 -4.34
C GLU A 145 -13.18 23.05 -5.00
N LYS A 146 -14.27 22.38 -4.61
CA LYS A 146 -15.62 22.69 -5.12
C LYS A 146 -16.13 24.06 -4.70
N GLY A 147 -15.78 24.53 -3.50
CA GLY A 147 -16.06 25.89 -3.07
C GLY A 147 -15.34 26.93 -3.94
N LEU A 148 -14.05 26.72 -4.18
CA LEU A 148 -13.21 27.59 -5.00
C LEU A 148 -13.67 27.63 -6.46
N GLU A 149 -14.05 26.49 -7.05
CA GLU A 149 -14.63 26.42 -8.39
C GLU A 149 -15.86 27.34 -8.51
N LYS A 150 -16.79 27.25 -7.55
CA LYS A 150 -18.00 28.09 -7.53
C LYS A 150 -17.68 29.57 -7.36
N ALA A 151 -16.78 29.91 -6.43
CA ALA A 151 -16.37 31.28 -6.19
C ALA A 151 -15.71 31.91 -7.43
N ARG A 152 -14.83 31.15 -8.11
CA ARG A 152 -14.19 31.56 -9.36
C ARG A 152 -15.22 31.82 -10.46
N ALA A 153 -16.21 30.94 -10.62
CA ALA A 153 -17.28 31.12 -11.60
C ALA A 153 -18.10 32.39 -11.33
N ALA A 154 -18.46 32.63 -10.06
CA ALA A 154 -19.19 33.84 -9.66
C ALA A 154 -18.37 35.13 -9.91
N LEU A 155 -17.07 35.12 -9.57
CA LEU A 155 -16.17 36.24 -9.83
C LEU A 155 -16.00 36.50 -11.33
N ALA A 156 -15.91 35.45 -12.15
CA ALA A 156 -15.82 35.58 -13.61
C ALA A 156 -17.09 36.21 -14.20
N ALA A 157 -18.27 35.76 -13.79
CA ALA A 157 -19.54 36.34 -14.21
C ALA A 157 -19.66 37.82 -13.80
N ARG A 158 -19.29 38.15 -12.57
CA ARG A 158 -19.29 39.55 -12.09
C ARG A 158 -18.29 40.42 -12.85
N ASN A 159 -17.11 39.89 -13.18
CA ASN A 159 -16.13 40.62 -13.97
C ASN A 159 -16.64 40.90 -15.40
N GLN A 160 -17.29 39.92 -16.03
CA GLN A 160 -17.93 40.10 -17.34
C GLN A 160 -19.00 41.20 -17.28
N GLU A 161 -19.85 41.18 -16.26
CA GLU A 161 -20.89 42.18 -16.08
C GLU A 161 -20.30 43.59 -15.86
N LEU A 162 -19.26 43.71 -15.03
CA LEU A 162 -18.56 44.99 -14.83
C LEU A 162 -17.93 45.50 -16.13
N ARG A 163 -17.33 44.63 -16.94
CA ARG A 163 -16.79 45.01 -18.26
C ARG A 163 -17.90 45.49 -19.20
N ARG A 164 -19.06 44.82 -19.19
CA ARG A 164 -20.24 45.22 -19.97
C ARG A 164 -20.73 46.61 -19.56
N LEU A 165 -20.88 46.86 -18.27
CA LEU A 165 -21.28 48.17 -17.74
C LEU A 165 -20.28 49.27 -18.10
N LEU A 166 -18.98 48.96 -18.02
CA LEU A 166 -17.92 49.91 -18.38
C LEU A 166 -17.94 50.24 -19.89
N GLN A 167 -18.16 49.24 -20.75
CA GLN A 167 -18.38 49.45 -22.19
C GLN A 167 -19.59 50.34 -22.47
N GLN A 168 -20.70 50.12 -21.77
CA GLN A 168 -21.89 50.96 -21.89
C GLN A 168 -21.65 52.41 -21.45
N TYR A 169 -20.95 52.60 -20.33
CA TYR A 169 -20.58 53.93 -19.85
C TYR A 169 -19.69 54.67 -20.85
N LEU A 170 -18.66 54.01 -21.39
CA LEU A 170 -17.79 54.59 -22.41
C LEU A 170 -18.57 54.94 -23.69
N ALA A 171 -19.47 54.06 -24.16
CA ALA A 171 -20.32 54.36 -25.30
C ALA A 171 -21.20 55.59 -25.05
N GLY A 172 -21.85 55.69 -23.87
CA GLY A 172 -22.64 56.85 -23.45
C GLY A 172 -21.81 58.15 -23.40
N ALA A 173 -20.62 58.11 -22.80
CA ALA A 173 -19.70 59.26 -22.77
C ALA A 173 -19.23 59.67 -24.17
N THR A 174 -19.05 58.71 -25.08
CA THR A 174 -18.66 58.99 -26.48
C THR A 174 -19.83 59.58 -27.28
N ILE A 175 -21.07 59.21 -26.98
CA ILE A 175 -22.29 59.79 -27.56
C ILE A 175 -22.48 61.24 -27.10
N HIS A 176 -22.05 61.61 -25.88
CA HIS A 176 -22.04 63.03 -25.47
C HIS A 176 -21.04 63.90 -26.27
N GLN A 177 -20.05 63.33 -26.95
CA GLN A 177 -19.15 64.06 -27.87
C GLN A 177 -19.62 64.04 -29.35
N LYS A 178 -20.56 63.18 -29.73
CA LYS A 178 -21.19 63.18 -31.06
C LYS A 178 -22.69 63.42 -30.91
N VAL A 179 -23.09 64.69 -31.09
CA VAL A 179 -24.47 65.20 -31.19
C VAL A 179 -25.47 64.08 -31.57
N PRO A 180 -26.46 63.75 -30.72
CA PRO A 180 -27.33 62.60 -30.97
C PRO A 180 -28.22 62.83 -32.19
N LYS A 181 -28.21 61.89 -33.15
CA LYS A 181 -29.19 61.82 -34.24
C LYS A 181 -30.41 60.95 -33.93
N ASP A 182 -30.42 60.22 -32.82
CA ASP A 182 -31.56 59.38 -32.42
C ASP A 182 -32.04 59.71 -30.99
N PRO A 183 -33.37 59.84 -30.76
CA PRO A 183 -33.92 60.20 -29.47
C PRO A 183 -33.85 59.04 -28.47
N HIS A 184 -33.47 59.37 -27.23
CA HIS A 184 -33.35 58.44 -26.10
C HIS A 184 -34.71 57.84 -25.67
N PRO A 185 -34.79 56.57 -25.24
CA PRO A 185 -36.05 55.92 -24.83
C PRO A 185 -36.72 56.51 -23.58
N LEU A 186 -36.04 57.40 -22.86
CA LEU A 186 -36.58 58.08 -21.67
C LEU A 186 -37.35 59.37 -22.01
N LEU A 187 -37.41 59.76 -23.29
CA LEU A 187 -38.15 60.93 -23.79
C LEU A 187 -39.50 60.56 -24.44
N ALA A 188 -39.88 59.28 -24.45
CA ALA A 188 -41.22 58.86 -24.83
C ALA A 188 -42.19 59.22 -23.70
N THR A 189 -42.78 60.40 -23.80
CA THR A 189 -43.76 60.94 -22.87
C THR A 189 -44.96 60.00 -22.70
N GLU A 190 -45.26 59.67 -21.45
CA GLU A 190 -46.51 59.05 -21.01
C GLU A 190 -47.72 59.88 -21.49
N GLN A 191 -48.35 59.48 -22.59
CA GLN A 191 -49.70 59.94 -22.94
C GLN A 191 -50.72 58.92 -22.42
N LYS A 192 -51.24 59.15 -21.22
CA LYS A 192 -52.44 58.44 -20.74
C LYS A 192 -53.67 58.89 -21.56
N PRO A 193 -54.44 57.98 -22.17
CA PRO A 193 -55.67 58.35 -22.84
C PRO A 193 -56.77 58.70 -21.83
N HIS A 194 -57.49 59.78 -22.12
CA HIS A 194 -58.64 60.30 -21.39
C HIS A 194 -59.83 59.32 -21.44
N PRO A 195 -60.58 59.09 -20.35
CA PRO A 195 -61.78 58.26 -20.40
C PRO A 195 -62.94 59.05 -21.04
N GLN A 196 -63.54 58.48 -22.09
CA GLN A 196 -64.82 58.97 -22.61
C GLN A 196 -65.98 58.42 -21.76
N LYS A 197 -66.98 59.28 -21.60
CA LYS A 197 -68.18 59.16 -20.75
C LYS A 197 -69.03 57.93 -21.04
#